data_AF-A0A7I7P1X4-F1
#
_entry.id   AF-A0A7I7P1X4-F1
#
_cell.length_a   1.000
_cell.length_b   1.000
_cell.length_c   1.000
_cell.angle_alpha   90.00
_cell.angle_beta   90.00
_cell.angle_gamma   90.00
#
_symmetry.space_group_name_H-M   'P 1'
#
loop_
_entity.id
_entity.type
_entity.pdbx_description
1 polymer ?
#
loop_
_entity_poly.entity_id
_entity_poly.type
_entity_poly.pdbx_seq_one_letter_code
_entity_poly.pdbx_strand_id
1 'polypeptide(L)'
;MSIPKWLQIGHDQVFSLGAFLVSEVTPMIDFDKSSGENRVQARDRNTGLPMWQVEVLDGDPAAPKRSRTVTVKFAAPTQPSAPTNSSGTPFTPVVFEGLMALPYIERSGDFSRIAWSFRASGMTAPGKPSAGSNSGRVSA
;
A
#
# COMPACT_ATOMS: atom_id res chain seq x y z
N MET A 1 -19.68 -20.03 -4.06
CA MET A 1 -18.57 -19.30 -4.68
C MET A 1 -17.72 -18.69 -3.56
N SER A 2 -16.44 -19.01 -3.47
CA SER A 2 -15.51 -18.39 -2.51
C SER A 2 -14.85 -17.17 -3.15
N ILE A 3 -14.98 -16.01 -2.52
CA ILE A 3 -14.33 -14.76 -2.94
C ILE A 3 -13.02 -14.62 -2.13
N PRO A 4 -11.87 -14.31 -2.78
CA PRO A 4 -10.64 -14.08 -2.04
C PRO A 4 -10.76 -12.85 -1.15
N LYS A 5 -10.14 -12.90 0.04
CA LYS A 5 -10.15 -11.80 1.00
C LYS A 5 -9.52 -10.52 0.42
N TRP A 6 -8.40 -10.66 -0.30
CA TRP A 6 -7.72 -9.55 -0.97
C TRP A 6 -8.10 -9.52 -2.44
N LEU A 7 -8.53 -8.35 -2.91
CA LEU A 7 -8.89 -8.12 -4.30
C LEU A 7 -7.72 -7.46 -5.01
N GLN A 8 -7.30 -8.02 -6.16
CA GLN A 8 -6.37 -7.30 -7.05
C GLN A 8 -7.05 -6.04 -7.57
N ILE A 9 -6.35 -4.91 -7.53
CA ILE A 9 -6.83 -3.65 -8.08
C ILE A 9 -5.67 -2.92 -8.74
N GLY A 10 -5.88 -2.37 -9.93
CA GLY A 10 -4.84 -1.60 -10.62
C GLY A 10 -4.49 -0.32 -9.87
N HIS A 11 -3.24 0.13 -9.95
CA HIS A 11 -2.81 1.40 -9.38
C HIS A 11 -3.71 2.56 -9.85
N ASP A 12 -3.92 2.69 -11.16
CA ASP A 12 -4.71 3.78 -11.75
C ASP A 12 -6.20 3.72 -11.41
N GLN A 13 -6.69 2.57 -10.93
CA GLN A 13 -8.08 2.44 -10.44
C GLN A 13 -8.23 3.03 -9.04
N VAL A 14 -7.17 3.02 -8.22
CA VAL A 14 -7.16 3.61 -6.88
C VAL A 14 -6.67 5.06 -6.92
N PHE A 15 -5.62 5.32 -7.68
CA PHE A 15 -4.91 6.60 -7.75
C PHE A 15 -4.96 7.15 -9.18
N SER A 16 -6.17 7.46 -9.64
CA SER A 16 -6.43 7.87 -11.03
C SER A 16 -5.68 9.15 -11.44
N LEU A 17 -5.38 10.01 -10.48
CA LEU A 17 -4.62 11.25 -10.65
C LEU A 17 -3.22 11.17 -10.01
N GLY A 18 -2.70 9.94 -9.86
CA GLY A 18 -1.38 9.65 -9.33
C GLY A 18 -1.36 9.51 -7.81
N ALA A 19 -0.26 8.94 -7.32
CA ALA A 19 0.00 8.75 -5.91
C ALA A 19 1.38 9.31 -5.56
N PHE A 20 1.52 9.83 -4.34
CA PHE A 20 2.76 10.47 -3.90
C PHE A 20 3.14 10.01 -2.50
N LEU A 21 4.37 9.55 -2.32
CA LEU A 21 4.86 9.22 -0.98
C LEU A 21 5.02 10.51 -0.16
N VAL A 22 4.48 10.48 1.06
CA VAL A 22 4.58 11.57 2.04
C VAL A 22 5.32 11.17 3.30
N SER A 23 5.78 9.92 3.38
CA SER A 23 6.65 9.41 4.43
C SER A 23 7.75 8.54 3.83
N GLU A 24 8.80 8.30 4.62
CA GLU A 24 9.70 7.18 4.39
C GLU A 24 8.98 5.84 4.60
N VAL A 25 9.52 4.78 4.01
CA VAL A 25 9.08 3.41 4.32
C VAL A 25 9.53 3.06 5.72
N THR A 26 8.65 2.59 6.59
CA THR A 26 8.98 2.26 7.98
C THR A 26 8.53 0.85 8.35
N PRO A 27 9.16 0.22 9.36
CA PRO A 27 8.64 -1.02 9.94
C PRO A 27 7.22 -0.81 10.46
N MET A 28 6.29 -1.68 10.07
CA MET A 28 4.95 -1.67 10.67
C MET A 28 5.04 -2.27 12.07
N ILE A 29 4.58 -1.55 13.09
CA ILE A 29 4.64 -1.99 14.48
C ILE A 29 3.49 -2.97 14.79
N ASP A 30 3.82 -4.05 15.49
CA ASP A 30 2.85 -4.95 16.12
C ASP A 30 2.53 -4.40 17.51
N PHE A 31 1.43 -3.66 17.63
CA PHE A 31 1.04 -3.04 18.89
C PHE A 31 0.64 -4.05 19.97
N ASP A 32 0.17 -5.23 19.59
CA ASP A 32 -0.24 -6.27 20.55
C ASP A 32 0.99 -6.94 21.18
N LYS A 33 2.11 -7.04 20.44
CA LYS A 33 3.38 -7.61 20.93
C LYS A 33 4.37 -6.59 21.46
N SER A 34 4.14 -5.30 21.23
CA SER A 34 5.00 -4.22 21.69
C SER A 34 4.65 -3.79 23.11
N SER A 35 5.65 -3.39 23.90
CA SER A 35 5.44 -2.84 25.24
C SER A 35 6.50 -1.79 25.58
N GLY A 36 6.08 -0.64 26.11
CA GLY A 36 6.97 0.46 26.45
C GLY A 36 7.88 0.89 25.28
N GLU A 37 9.19 0.82 25.50
CA GLU A 37 10.23 1.12 24.50
C GLU A 37 10.50 -0.05 23.54
N ASN A 38 10.05 -1.27 23.87
CA ASN A 38 10.24 -2.45 23.02
C ASN A 38 9.18 -2.47 21.92
N ARG A 39 9.53 -1.94 20.74
CA ARG A 39 8.69 -1.97 19.54
C ARG A 39 9.01 -3.20 18.70
N VAL A 40 8.06 -4.13 18.64
CA VAL A 40 8.15 -5.35 17.84
C VAL A 40 7.61 -5.06 16.44
N GLN A 41 8.38 -5.37 15.41
CA GLN A 41 7.91 -5.29 14.03
C GLN A 41 6.88 -6.38 13.76
N ALA A 42 5.76 -6.00 13.13
CA ALA A 42 4.73 -6.91 12.67
C ALA A 42 5.26 -7.85 11.58
N ARG A 43 4.69 -9.06 11.55
CA ARG A 43 4.95 -10.06 10.52
C ARG A 43 3.66 -10.44 9.81
N ASP A 44 3.75 -10.65 8.51
CA ASP A 44 2.63 -11.15 7.72
C ASP A 44 2.22 -12.54 8.24
N ARG A 45 0.93 -12.74 8.47
CA ARG A 45 0.43 -13.96 9.11
C ARG A 45 0.56 -15.21 8.24
N ASN A 46 0.64 -15.03 6.91
CA ASN A 46 0.69 -16.15 5.98
C ASN A 46 2.13 -16.53 5.63
N THR A 47 2.98 -15.53 5.43
CA THR A 47 4.36 -15.71 4.94
C THR A 47 5.42 -15.61 6.04
N GLY A 48 5.09 -15.01 7.19
CA GLY A 48 6.04 -14.72 8.26
C GLY A 48 7.03 -13.58 7.95
N LEU A 49 6.94 -12.96 6.77
CA LEU A 49 7.83 -11.86 6.37
C LEU A 49 7.60 -10.60 7.22
N PRO A 50 8.64 -9.79 7.45
CA PRO A 50 8.47 -8.49 8.10
C PRO A 50 7.50 -7.61 7.31
N MET A 51 6.66 -6.88 8.04
CA MET A 51 5.72 -5.92 7.47
C MET A 51 6.33 -4.52 7.47
N TRP A 52 6.19 -3.85 6.34
CA TRP A 52 6.60 -2.48 6.10
C TRP A 52 5.39 -1.64 5.71
N GLN A 53 5.47 -0.34 5.92
CA GLN A 53 4.40 0.58 5.53
C GLN A 53 4.95 1.91 5.04
N VAL A 54 4.17 2.58 4.20
CA VAL A 54 4.43 3.94 3.74
C VAL A 54 3.12 4.71 3.65
N GLU A 55 3.15 5.99 3.96
CA GLU A 55 2.01 6.89 3.76
C GLU A 55 2.06 7.51 2.37
N VAL A 56 0.88 7.57 1.76
CA VAL A 56 0.70 7.94 0.36
C VAL A 56 -0.43 8.94 0.27
N LEU A 57 -0.16 10.09 -0.35
CA LEU A 57 -1.14 11.07 -0.75
C LEU A 57 -1.77 10.67 -2.09
N ASP A 58 -3.10 10.66 -2.12
CA ASP A 58 -3.89 10.60 -3.34
C ASP A 58 -3.83 11.94 -4.08
N GLY A 59 -3.45 11.89 -5.36
CA GLY A 59 -3.39 13.04 -6.24
C GLY A 59 -4.75 13.64 -6.61
N ASP A 60 -5.85 12.94 -6.35
CA ASP A 60 -7.18 13.44 -6.65
C ASP A 60 -7.56 14.64 -5.74
N PRO A 61 -7.76 15.85 -6.29
CA PRO A 61 -8.18 17.02 -5.51
C PRO A 61 -9.53 16.81 -4.81
N ALA A 62 -10.41 15.98 -5.36
CA ALA A 62 -11.72 15.65 -4.81
C ALA A 62 -11.67 14.55 -3.74
N ALA A 63 -10.51 13.91 -3.49
CA ALA A 63 -10.36 12.88 -2.48
C ALA A 63 -10.80 13.40 -1.09
N PRO A 64 -11.76 12.73 -0.42
CA PRO A 64 -12.20 13.11 0.91
C PRO A 64 -11.04 13.14 1.91
N LYS A 65 -11.07 14.06 2.89
CA LYS A 65 -10.01 14.22 3.92
C LYS A 65 -9.56 12.90 4.57
N ARG A 66 -10.47 11.95 4.76
CA ARG A 66 -10.22 10.65 5.42
C ARG A 66 -9.55 9.60 4.53
N SER A 67 -9.62 9.74 3.21
CA SER A 67 -8.97 8.85 2.24
C SER A 67 -7.88 9.55 1.44
N ARG A 68 -7.62 10.83 1.72
CA ARG A 68 -6.62 11.64 1.03
C ARG A 68 -5.19 11.15 1.27
N THR A 69 -4.91 10.70 2.49
CA THR A 69 -3.67 10.00 2.81
C THR A 69 -4.01 8.59 3.24
N VAL A 70 -3.38 7.59 2.62
CA VAL A 70 -3.58 6.17 2.92
C VAL A 70 -2.26 5.50 3.24
N THR A 71 -2.32 4.40 3.98
CA THR A 71 -1.14 3.57 4.25
C THR A 71 -1.12 2.39 3.29
N VAL A 72 -0.03 2.23 2.54
CA VAL A 72 0.25 1.04 1.74
C VAL A 72 1.23 0.15 2.48
N LYS A 73 0.90 -1.14 2.59
CA LYS A 73 1.70 -2.12 3.33
C LYS A 73 2.45 -3.07 2.39
N PHE A 74 3.60 -3.56 2.83
CA PHE A 74 4.41 -4.53 2.11
C PHE A 74 4.81 -5.67 3.03
N ALA A 75 4.70 -6.91 2.57
CA ALA A 75 5.34 -8.06 3.21
C ALA A 75 6.62 -8.36 2.45
N ALA A 76 7.77 -8.01 3.01
CA ALA A 76 9.06 -8.09 2.31
C ALA A 76 10.19 -8.43 3.28
N PRO A 77 11.19 -9.24 2.87
CA PRO A 77 12.31 -9.63 3.73
C PRO A 77 13.17 -8.44 4.16
N THR A 78 13.24 -7.40 3.34
CA THR A 78 13.98 -6.15 3.58
C THR A 78 13.07 -4.95 3.31
N GLN A 79 13.47 -3.78 3.81
CA GLN A 79 12.76 -2.51 3.56
C GLN A 79 12.62 -2.27 2.05
N PRO A 80 11.39 -2.10 1.53
CA PRO A 80 11.19 -1.66 0.16
C PRO A 80 11.89 -0.32 -0.11
N SER A 81 12.60 -0.22 -1.23
CA SER A 81 13.25 1.01 -1.64
C SER A 81 12.25 1.94 -2.33
N ALA A 82 12.11 3.17 -1.83
CA ALA A 82 11.28 4.19 -2.47
C ALA A 82 11.88 4.63 -3.82
N PRO A 83 11.06 5.04 -4.80
CA PRO A 83 11.56 5.66 -6.01
C PRO A 83 12.36 6.92 -5.71
N THR A 84 13.36 7.25 -6.53
CA THR A 84 14.07 8.52 -6.41
C THR A 84 13.13 9.69 -6.75
N ASN A 85 13.09 10.71 -5.90
CA ASN A 85 12.29 11.90 -6.17
C ASN A 85 13.03 12.83 -7.14
N SER A 86 12.52 12.93 -8.37
CA SER A 86 12.99 13.87 -9.39
C SER A 86 11.95 14.94 -9.74
N SER A 87 10.90 15.10 -8.93
CA SER A 87 9.73 15.95 -9.25
C SER A 87 9.93 17.44 -8.98
N GLY A 88 10.99 17.82 -8.25
CA GLY A 88 11.17 19.19 -7.77
C GLY A 88 10.22 19.59 -6.62
N THR A 89 9.40 18.65 -6.13
CA THR A 89 8.52 18.82 -4.97
C THR A 89 8.98 17.91 -3.82
N PRO A 90 8.58 18.16 -2.56
CA PRO A 90 8.91 17.25 -1.45
C PRO A 90 8.19 15.89 -1.53
N PHE A 91 7.24 15.72 -2.45
CA PHE A 91 6.45 14.51 -2.59
C PHE A 91 7.00 13.64 -3.73
N THR A 92 7.19 12.34 -3.45
CA THR A 92 7.78 11.42 -4.43
C THR A 92 6.67 10.72 -5.23
N PRO A 93 6.55 10.94 -6.55
CA PRO A 93 5.58 10.22 -7.37
C PRO A 93 5.86 8.71 -7.37
N VAL A 94 4.81 7.89 -7.28
CA VAL A 94 4.96 6.44 -7.14
C VAL A 94 3.86 5.68 -7.88
N VAL A 95 4.24 4.53 -8.45
CA VAL A 95 3.32 3.49 -8.95
C VAL A 95 3.50 2.24 -8.11
N PHE A 96 2.40 1.67 -7.62
CA PHE A 96 2.43 0.44 -6.81
C PHE A 96 2.23 -0.80 -7.68
N GLU A 97 3.11 -1.78 -7.52
CA GLU A 97 3.04 -3.06 -8.21
C GLU A 97 2.23 -4.08 -7.39
N GLY A 98 1.42 -4.90 -8.06
CA GLY A 98 0.64 -5.95 -7.40
C GLY A 98 -0.30 -5.41 -6.31
N LEU A 99 -0.85 -4.20 -6.52
CA LEU A 99 -1.71 -3.53 -5.55
C LEU A 99 -2.96 -4.37 -5.28
N MET A 100 -3.25 -4.54 -3.99
CA MET A 100 -4.43 -5.26 -3.53
C MET A 100 -5.16 -4.44 -2.48
N ALA A 101 -6.48 -4.54 -2.50
CA ALA A 101 -7.37 -3.89 -1.54
C ALA A 101 -8.16 -4.93 -0.74
N LEU A 102 -8.32 -4.66 0.55
CA LEU A 102 -9.16 -5.43 1.47
C LEU A 102 -10.22 -4.49 2.05
N PRO A 103 -11.51 -4.71 1.76
CA PRO A 103 -12.57 -3.95 2.40
C PRO A 103 -12.75 -4.42 3.83
N TYR A 104 -13.00 -3.49 4.75
CA TYR A 104 -13.42 -3.77 6.11
C TYR A 104 -14.48 -2.77 6.56
N ILE A 105 -15.28 -3.14 7.57
CA ILE A 105 -16.24 -2.22 8.16
C ILE A 105 -15.54 -1.42 9.26
N GLU A 106 -15.51 -0.11 9.07
CA GLU A 106 -15.11 0.84 10.10
C GLU A 106 -16.38 1.35 10.79
N ARG A 107 -16.44 1.19 12.12
CA ARG A 107 -17.55 1.66 12.95
C ARG A 107 -17.14 2.93 13.69
N SER A 108 -18.04 3.92 13.74
CA SER A 108 -17.84 5.17 14.46
C SER A 108 -19.18 5.59 15.08
N GLY A 109 -19.37 5.26 16.36
CA GLY A 109 -20.66 5.39 17.03
C GLY A 109 -21.75 4.62 16.28
N ASP A 110 -22.83 5.31 15.93
CA ASP A 110 -23.97 4.75 15.20
C ASP A 110 -23.74 4.62 13.69
N PHE A 111 -22.65 5.20 13.16
CA PHE A 111 -22.34 5.13 11.74
C PHE A 111 -21.34 4.02 11.44
N SER A 112 -21.55 3.33 10.32
CA SER A 112 -20.62 2.32 9.80
C SER A 112 -20.37 2.57 8.32
N ARG A 113 -19.13 2.35 7.88
CA ARG A 113 -18.75 2.48 6.48
C ARG A 113 -17.81 1.37 6.05
N ILE A 114 -17.71 1.18 4.74
CA ILE A 114 -16.61 0.43 4.14
C ILE A 114 -15.37 1.33 4.13
N ALA A 115 -14.27 0.77 4.61
CA ALA A 115 -12.92 1.31 4.53
C ALA A 115 -12.01 0.26 3.87
N TRP A 116 -10.80 0.67 3.49
CA TRP A 116 -9.90 -0.14 2.68
C TRP A 116 -8.52 -0.23 3.31
N SER A 117 -7.97 -1.43 3.36
CA SER A 117 -6.54 -1.67 3.59
C SER A 117 -5.87 -1.95 2.26
N PHE A 118 -4.71 -1.34 2.02
CA PHE A 118 -3.92 -1.55 0.81
C PHE A 118 -2.64 -2.30 1.10
N ARG A 119 -2.27 -3.21 0.19
CA ARG A 119 -0.95 -3.82 0.15
C ARG A 119 -0.40 -3.88 -1.26
N ALA A 120 0.91 -3.82 -1.40
CA ALA A 120 1.59 -3.92 -2.70
C ALA A 120 2.78 -4.88 -2.59
N SER A 121 3.23 -5.42 -3.72
CA SER A 121 4.44 -6.24 -3.79
C SER A 121 5.70 -5.39 -3.96
N GLY A 122 5.56 -4.18 -4.49
CA GLY A 122 6.66 -3.27 -4.76
C GLY A 122 6.17 -1.89 -5.19
N MET A 123 7.12 -1.01 -5.50
CA MET A 123 6.83 0.33 -5.98
C MET A 123 7.93 0.86 -6.90
N THR A 124 7.54 1.67 -7.89
CA THR A 124 8.43 2.24 -8.91
C THR A 124 8.08 3.69 -9.21
N ALA A 125 8.98 4.40 -9.89
CA ALA A 125 8.67 5.72 -10.42
C ALA A 125 7.68 5.60 -11.59
N PRO A 126 6.73 6.55 -11.76
CA PRO A 126 5.87 6.60 -12.92
C PRO A 126 6.66 6.56 -14.24
N GLY A 127 6.12 5.90 -15.26
CA GLY A 127 6.76 5.78 -16.57
C GLY A 127 7.92 4.77 -16.64
N LYS A 128 8.38 4.22 -15.51
CA LYS A 128 9.28 3.07 -15.52
C LYS A 128 8.43 1.80 -15.78
N PRO A 129 8.77 0.96 -16.76
CA PRO A 129 8.06 -0.29 -16.96
C PRO A 129 8.19 -1.14 -15.69
N SER A 130 7.07 -1.65 -15.19
CA SER A 130 7.06 -2.53 -14.03
C SER A 130 7.89 -3.79 -14.34
N ALA A 131 8.77 -4.17 -13.43
CA ALA A 131 9.69 -5.30 -13.67
C ALA A 131 9.01 -6.68 -13.52
N GLY A 132 7.68 -6.72 -13.40
CA GLY A 132 6.94 -7.91 -13.02
C GLY A 132 5.53 -7.97 -13.60
N SER A 133 5.44 -8.14 -14.92
CA SER A 133 4.25 -8.71 -15.56
C SER A 133 4.62 -9.46 -16.84
N ASN A 134 5.58 -10.40 -16.73
CA ASN A 134 5.70 -11.46 -17.72
C ASN A 134 4.90 -12.68 -17.23
N SER A 135 3.59 -12.49 -17.02
CA SER A 135 2.68 -13.64 -17.01
C SER A 135 2.40 -13.94 -18.48
N GLY A 136 3.22 -14.83 -19.03
CA GLY A 136 3.09 -15.29 -20.40
C GLY A 136 1.65 -15.74 -20.65
N ARG A 137 1.00 -15.11 -21.62
CA ARG A 137 -0.06 -15.78 -22.37
C ARG A 137 0.61 -16.93 -23.12
N VAL A 138 0.66 -18.08 -22.46
CA VAL A 138 0.86 -19.37 -23.11
C VAL A 138 -0.50 -20.02 -23.23
N SER A 139 -0.75 -20.54 -24.44
CA SER A 139 -1.89 -21.36 -24.89
C SER A 139 -3.04 -20.54 -25.50
N ALA A 140 -3.57 -20.89 -26.67
CA ALA A 140 -3.58 -22.17 -27.39
C ALA A 140 -3.65 -21.94 -28.91
#